data_AF-A0A443YW29-F1
#
_entry.id   AF-A0A443YW29-F1
#
_cell.length_a   1.000
_cell.length_b   1.000
_cell.length_c   1.000
_cell.angle_alpha   90.00
_cell.angle_beta   90.00
_cell.angle_gamma   90.00
#
_symmetry.space_group_name_H-M   'P 1'
#
loop_
_entity.id
_entity.type
_entity.pdbx_description
1 polymer ?
#
loop_
_entity_poly.entity_id
_entity_poly.type
_entity_poly.pdbx_seq_one_letter_code
_entity_poly.pdbx_strand_id
1 'polypeptide(L)'
;MALLKTNLTLGNRFVILDGNYDKAQLSFIAPDPKDRSKLTVVTYDHPGEPIITPLDNFSSDYFPDLLHPRIILTRRQSELRSIFIKIQHELAQTLYGSSNRRLTLNQTLKKLVSLGCADNSEAEAMLMLYLARGLFTFTKLKKEGYISLNKNLQGMEDMKRFLHSITDELISKSDRIELLVKHNVSKGNYREMLLRSVLQKYVPKKYEVVTGFIEGCHRQCDIIIYDSHNFSPYFREGDLVVVPHQSVRAVIEVKTTLDAGALEEALDLLSDISRNYNDPAPFFRAVFAFKKGNYKTDEALATAVKKFYHRKDAKSGKDNTIHALFETINTFCVMDEQCLVTDVVDYTFNDHSIRPRIYSVRSSTTDLRVYSAAFFRELFSYLDVEKRAKRVTKDYFWWLNGEMLYYHILDLYDRSWKPLTQFKNEHDWTEDGLWQRVSDLYNWKAGLVSAQDMEEKYFAEILHPRDLQKIAKGGYPF
;
A
#
# COMPACT_ATOMS: atom_id res chain seq x y z
N MET A 1 -35.50 18.87 -8.65
CA MET A 1 -36.11 18.26 -7.43
C MET A 1 -35.35 18.83 -6.25
N ALA A 2 -36.02 19.42 -5.24
CA ALA A 2 -35.32 20.08 -4.14
C ALA A 2 -34.37 19.10 -3.42
N LEU A 3 -33.11 19.49 -3.26
CA LEU A 3 -32.17 18.81 -2.38
C LEU A 3 -32.82 18.68 -1.01
N LEU A 4 -33.20 17.45 -0.63
CA LEU A 4 -33.95 17.22 0.59
C LEU A 4 -33.09 17.62 1.80
N LYS A 5 -33.55 18.65 2.52
CA LYS A 5 -32.94 19.14 3.76
C LYS A 5 -33.00 18.03 4.81
N THR A 6 -31.83 17.61 5.33
CA THR A 6 -31.72 16.66 6.45
C THR A 6 -31.80 17.42 7.76
N ASN A 7 -32.58 16.95 8.74
CA ASN A 7 -32.63 17.61 10.05
C ASN A 7 -31.23 17.82 10.63
N LEU A 8 -30.85 19.09 10.81
CA LEU A 8 -29.55 19.49 11.34
C LEU A 8 -29.55 19.31 12.86
N THR A 9 -28.61 18.52 13.35
CA THR A 9 -28.41 18.22 14.77
C THR A 9 -26.98 18.52 15.18
N LEU A 10 -26.74 18.56 16.49
CA LEU A 10 -25.44 18.86 17.08
C LEU A 10 -24.29 18.07 16.40
N GLY A 11 -23.26 18.79 15.96
CA GLY A 11 -22.08 18.23 15.33
C GLY A 11 -22.24 17.85 13.86
N ASN A 12 -23.43 18.00 13.25
CA ASN A 12 -23.57 17.83 11.81
C ASN A 12 -22.74 18.88 11.05
N ARG A 13 -22.20 18.48 9.89
CA ARG A 13 -21.46 19.35 8.96
C ARG A 13 -22.17 19.40 7.62
N PHE A 14 -22.11 20.55 6.95
CA PHE A 14 -22.77 20.78 5.67
C PHE A 14 -22.13 21.95 4.93
N VAL A 15 -22.46 22.10 3.65
CA VAL A 15 -22.15 23.29 2.85
C VAL A 15 -23.40 24.12 2.62
N ILE A 16 -23.27 25.44 2.62
CA ILE A 16 -24.34 26.37 2.26
C ILE A 16 -24.35 26.51 0.73
N LEU A 17 -25.54 26.50 0.12
CA LEU A 17 -25.74 26.56 -1.33
C LEU A 17 -26.16 27.97 -1.75
N ASP A 18 -25.22 28.91 -1.69
CA ASP A 18 -25.41 30.32 -2.05
C ASP A 18 -24.91 30.66 -3.47
N GLY A 19 -24.39 29.66 -4.21
CA GLY A 19 -23.79 29.81 -5.52
C GLY A 19 -22.41 30.50 -5.50
N ASN A 20 -21.84 30.77 -4.32
CA ASN A 20 -20.54 31.41 -4.16
C ASN A 20 -19.42 30.37 -4.02
N TYR A 21 -19.02 29.80 -5.15
CA TYR A 21 -17.95 28.79 -5.23
C TYR A 21 -16.59 29.26 -4.70
N ASP A 22 -16.33 30.57 -4.66
CA ASP A 22 -15.08 31.15 -4.15
C ASP A 22 -14.98 31.07 -2.62
N LYS A 23 -16.13 31.00 -1.94
CA LYS A 23 -16.24 30.91 -0.48
C LYS A 23 -16.80 29.56 0.00
N ALA A 24 -16.68 28.52 -0.84
CA ALA A 24 -17.14 27.20 -0.49
C ALA A 24 -16.40 26.66 0.75
N GLN A 25 -17.15 26.39 1.82
CA GLN A 25 -16.60 25.94 3.09
C GLN A 25 -17.61 25.10 3.88
N LEU A 26 -17.10 24.32 4.83
CA LEU A 26 -17.94 23.52 5.73
C LEU A 26 -18.43 24.37 6.90
N SER A 27 -19.75 24.44 7.05
CA SER A 27 -20.43 24.90 8.25
C SER A 27 -20.75 23.71 9.15
N PHE A 28 -20.94 23.96 10.43
CA PHE A 28 -21.30 22.91 11.39
C PHE A 28 -22.25 23.42 12.47
N ILE A 29 -22.98 22.48 13.08
CA ILE A 29 -23.87 22.77 14.20
C ILE A 29 -23.12 22.65 15.52
N ALA A 30 -23.17 23.71 16.32
CA ALA A 30 -22.58 23.77 17.66
C ALA A 30 -23.55 24.37 18.68
N PRO A 31 -23.35 24.16 19.99
CA PRO A 31 -24.09 24.88 21.02
C PRO A 31 -23.81 26.38 20.91
N ASP A 32 -24.82 27.22 21.15
CA ASP A 32 -24.62 28.67 21.18
C ASP A 32 -23.61 29.03 22.30
N PRO A 33 -22.60 29.87 22.01
CA PRO A 33 -21.59 30.22 23.00
C PRO A 33 -22.14 31.02 24.19
N LYS A 34 -23.28 31.71 24.02
CA LYS A 34 -23.97 32.50 25.06
C LYS A 34 -25.07 31.70 25.75
N ASP A 35 -25.71 30.75 25.06
CA ASP A 35 -26.74 29.88 25.62
C ASP A 35 -26.59 28.42 25.14
N ARG A 36 -25.86 27.61 25.91
CA ARG A 36 -25.55 26.22 25.52
C ARG A 36 -26.77 25.30 25.35
N SER A 37 -27.98 25.74 25.73
CA SER A 37 -29.22 25.00 25.47
C SER A 37 -29.71 25.13 24.02
N LYS A 38 -29.23 26.14 23.28
CA LYS A 38 -29.59 26.41 21.89
C LYS A 38 -28.50 25.96 20.93
N LEU A 39 -28.90 25.71 19.68
CA LEU A 39 -27.99 25.34 18.61
C LEU A 39 -27.76 26.53 17.67
N THR A 40 -26.55 26.59 17.12
CA THR A 40 -26.12 27.59 16.14
C THR A 40 -25.45 26.92 14.96
N VAL A 41 -25.57 27.55 13.80
CA VAL A 41 -24.73 27.30 12.63
C VAL A 41 -23.48 28.14 12.78
N VAL A 42 -22.32 27.48 12.75
CA VAL A 42 -21.01 28.12 12.79
C VAL A 42 -20.33 27.94 11.45
N THR A 43 -19.89 29.04 10.86
CA THR A 43 -19.13 29.09 9.61
C THR A 43 -17.83 29.85 9.87
N TYR A 44 -16.68 29.19 9.71
CA TYR A 44 -15.38 29.84 9.90
C TYR A 44 -15.04 30.72 8.69
N ASP A 45 -14.70 31.99 8.90
CA ASP A 45 -14.33 32.94 7.83
C ASP A 45 -12.86 33.37 8.00
N HIS A 46 -11.88 32.45 7.95
CA HIS A 46 -10.47 32.76 8.23
C HIS A 46 -9.89 33.76 7.19
N PRO A 47 -9.24 34.89 7.59
CA PRO A 47 -8.77 35.28 8.93
C PRO A 47 -9.73 36.00 9.88
N GLY A 48 -10.96 36.26 9.46
CA GLY A 48 -12.02 36.84 10.29
C GLY A 48 -12.57 35.93 11.37
N GLU A 49 -13.49 36.49 12.17
CA GLU A 49 -14.22 35.77 13.20
C GLU A 49 -15.26 34.81 12.59
N PRO A 50 -15.55 33.68 13.26
CA PRO A 50 -16.59 32.78 12.83
C PRO A 50 -17.95 33.48 12.81
N ILE A 51 -18.70 33.27 11.73
CA ILE A 51 -20.08 33.71 11.61
C ILE A 51 -20.95 32.71 12.37
N ILE A 52 -21.67 33.18 13.39
CA ILE A 52 -22.54 32.39 14.25
C ILE A 52 -23.98 32.82 14.02
N THR A 53 -24.81 31.91 13.53
CA THR A 53 -26.24 32.15 13.28
C THR A 53 -27.07 31.20 14.15
N PRO A 54 -28.03 31.69 14.97
CA PRO A 54 -28.96 30.81 15.67
C PRO A 54 -29.65 29.85 14.69
N LEU A 55 -29.74 28.57 15.03
CA LEU A 55 -30.29 27.55 14.12
C LEU A 55 -31.74 27.87 13.72
N ASP A 56 -32.53 28.42 14.65
CA ASP A 56 -33.91 28.84 14.40
C ASP A 56 -34.01 29.97 13.36
N ASN A 57 -32.95 30.75 13.17
CA ASN A 57 -32.86 31.84 12.21
C ASN A 57 -32.16 31.42 10.90
N PHE A 58 -31.71 30.18 10.79
CA PHE A 58 -30.99 29.70 9.62
C PHE A 58 -31.95 29.24 8.53
N SER A 59 -32.04 30.01 7.44
CA SER A 59 -32.97 29.78 6.33
C SER A 59 -32.32 29.33 5.02
N SER A 60 -30.99 29.40 4.92
CA SER A 60 -30.28 29.12 3.66
C SER A 60 -30.46 27.67 3.20
N ASP A 61 -30.33 27.45 1.90
CA ASP A 61 -30.21 26.10 1.36
C ASP A 61 -28.85 25.51 1.70
N TYR A 62 -28.82 24.22 1.96
CA TYR A 62 -27.61 23.51 2.38
C TYR A 62 -27.59 22.08 1.85
N PHE A 63 -26.38 21.52 1.81
CA PHE A 63 -26.15 20.13 1.46
C PHE A 63 -25.27 19.45 2.51
N PRO A 64 -25.68 18.29 3.05
CA PRO A 64 -24.94 17.61 4.11
C PRO A 64 -23.54 17.20 3.64
N ASP A 65 -22.56 17.23 4.55
CA ASP A 65 -21.26 16.60 4.33
C ASP A 65 -21.47 15.08 4.29
N LEU A 66 -21.55 14.52 3.08
CA LEU A 66 -21.85 13.11 2.85
C LEU A 66 -20.86 12.15 3.52
N LEU A 67 -19.65 12.61 3.82
CA LEU A 67 -18.61 11.81 4.47
C LEU A 67 -18.58 11.98 6.00
N HIS A 68 -19.47 12.81 6.56
CA HIS A 68 -19.55 12.98 8.00
C HIS A 68 -20.10 11.69 8.66
N PRO A 69 -19.43 11.13 9.67
CA PRO A 69 -19.76 9.79 10.18
C PRO A 69 -21.10 9.70 10.91
N ARG A 70 -21.61 10.81 11.45
CA ARG A 70 -22.83 10.86 12.28
C ARG A 70 -24.01 11.56 11.60
N ILE A 71 -23.91 11.87 10.31
CA ILE A 71 -25.00 12.55 9.60
C ILE A 71 -26.06 11.55 9.16
N ILE A 72 -27.33 11.88 9.36
CA ILE A 72 -28.45 11.08 8.85
C ILE A 72 -28.71 11.53 7.42
N LEU A 73 -28.48 10.62 6.47
CA LEU A 73 -28.67 10.89 5.06
C LEU A 73 -30.03 10.38 4.59
N THR A 74 -30.65 11.12 3.69
CA THR A 74 -31.76 10.58 2.89
C THR A 74 -31.28 9.44 1.99
N ARG A 75 -32.21 8.69 1.39
CA ARG A 75 -31.87 7.65 0.41
C ARG A 75 -31.01 8.21 -0.73
N ARG A 76 -31.42 9.33 -1.35
CA ARG A 76 -30.68 9.93 -2.46
C ARG A 76 -29.28 10.40 -2.07
N GLN A 77 -29.12 10.99 -0.89
CA GLN A 77 -27.80 11.38 -0.39
C GLN A 77 -26.93 10.17 -0.04
N SER A 78 -27.52 9.05 0.39
CA SER A 78 -26.79 7.80 0.62
C SER A 78 -26.29 7.20 -0.70
N GLU A 79 -27.09 7.30 -1.77
CA GLU A 79 -26.67 6.96 -3.14
C GLU A 79 -25.55 7.87 -3.64
N LEU A 80 -25.63 9.19 -3.40
CA LEU A 80 -24.54 10.12 -3.73
C LEU A 80 -23.27 9.81 -2.94
N ARG A 81 -23.39 9.48 -1.65
CA ARG A 81 -22.27 9.09 -0.79
C ARG A 81 -21.54 7.87 -1.33
N SER A 82 -22.28 6.86 -1.81
CA SER A 82 -21.66 5.63 -2.32
C SER A 82 -20.87 5.85 -3.62
N ILE A 83 -21.20 6.89 -4.39
CA ILE A 83 -20.49 7.25 -5.63
C ILE A 83 -19.54 8.45 -5.48
N PHE A 84 -19.46 9.07 -4.30
CA PHE A 84 -18.69 10.31 -4.06
C PHE A 84 -17.21 10.18 -4.46
N ILE A 85 -16.54 9.10 -4.05
CA ILE A 85 -15.12 8.88 -4.35
C ILE A 85 -14.91 8.57 -5.84
N LYS A 86 -15.83 7.81 -6.44
CA LYS A 86 -15.81 7.51 -7.87
C LYS A 86 -15.94 8.79 -8.71
N ILE A 87 -16.90 9.66 -8.38
CA ILE A 87 -17.09 10.95 -9.06
C ILE A 87 -15.85 11.83 -8.92
N GLN A 88 -15.27 11.92 -7.71
CA GLN A 88 -14.05 12.70 -7.46
C GLN A 88 -12.92 12.28 -8.42
N HIS A 89 -12.69 10.97 -8.53
CA HIS A 89 -11.63 10.40 -9.35
C HIS A 89 -11.86 10.63 -10.85
N GLU A 90 -13.06 10.36 -11.35
CA GLU A 90 -13.46 10.60 -12.74
C GLU A 90 -13.32 12.08 -13.13
N LEU A 91 -13.72 12.99 -12.24
CA LEU A 91 -13.55 14.41 -12.44
C LEU A 91 -12.07 14.80 -12.43
N ALA A 92 -11.27 14.25 -11.52
CA ALA A 92 -9.83 14.48 -11.47
C ALA A 92 -9.13 14.02 -12.75
N GLN A 93 -9.47 12.85 -13.29
CA GLN A 93 -8.95 12.38 -14.56
C GLN A 93 -9.34 13.31 -15.72
N THR A 94 -10.62 13.72 -15.77
CA THR A 94 -11.13 14.62 -16.82
C THR A 94 -10.39 15.95 -16.79
N LEU A 95 -10.19 16.51 -15.60
CA LEU A 95 -9.39 17.73 -15.40
C LEU A 95 -7.95 17.50 -15.83
N TYR A 96 -7.32 16.41 -15.42
CA TYR A 96 -5.93 16.15 -15.76
C TYR A 96 -5.69 16.06 -17.27
N GLY A 97 -6.64 15.47 -18.01
CA GLY A 97 -6.60 15.37 -19.47
C GLY A 97 -7.04 16.62 -20.22
N SER A 98 -7.56 17.65 -19.54
CA SER A 98 -8.05 18.87 -20.18
C SER A 98 -6.94 19.92 -20.40
N SER A 99 -7.19 20.85 -21.33
CA SER A 99 -6.31 21.99 -21.56
C SER A 99 -6.14 22.83 -20.29
N ASN A 100 -4.89 23.07 -19.88
CA ASN A 100 -4.53 23.78 -18.64
C ASN A 100 -5.02 23.12 -17.35
N ARG A 101 -5.32 21.82 -17.36
CA ARG A 101 -5.78 21.05 -16.19
C ARG A 101 -7.02 21.63 -15.48
N ARG A 102 -7.93 22.24 -16.26
CA ARG A 102 -9.13 22.92 -15.76
C ARG A 102 -10.34 22.71 -16.66
N LEU A 103 -11.52 22.80 -16.08
CA LEU A 103 -12.80 22.83 -16.79
C LEU A 103 -13.56 24.10 -16.42
N THR A 104 -14.39 24.60 -17.32
CA THR A 104 -15.35 25.66 -16.99
C THR A 104 -16.39 25.14 -16.01
N LEU A 105 -17.00 26.02 -15.20
CA LEU A 105 -18.05 25.65 -14.25
C LEU A 105 -19.17 24.83 -14.93
N ASN A 106 -19.62 25.28 -16.10
CA ASN A 106 -20.69 24.60 -16.86
C ASN A 106 -20.26 23.21 -17.35
N GLN A 107 -19.01 23.05 -17.83
CA GLN A 107 -18.46 21.74 -18.18
C GLN A 107 -18.39 20.80 -16.97
N THR A 108 -17.97 21.31 -15.81
CA THR A 108 -17.91 20.53 -14.57
C THR A 108 -19.29 20.08 -14.13
N LEU A 109 -20.29 20.97 -14.10
CA LEU A 109 -21.66 20.60 -13.71
C LEU A 109 -22.25 19.54 -14.66
N LYS A 110 -22.07 19.69 -15.98
CA LYS A 110 -22.47 18.67 -16.95
C LYS A 110 -21.77 17.33 -16.73
N LYS A 111 -20.48 17.33 -16.41
CA LYS A 111 -19.74 16.10 -16.08
C LYS A 111 -20.28 15.46 -14.81
N LEU A 112 -20.56 16.22 -13.75
CA LEU A 112 -21.15 15.71 -12.51
C LEU A 112 -22.53 15.06 -12.73
N VAL A 113 -23.39 15.67 -13.56
CA VAL A 113 -24.65 15.07 -14.00
C VAL A 113 -24.40 13.75 -14.75
N SER A 114 -23.47 13.72 -15.70
CA SER A 114 -23.13 12.50 -16.44
C SER A 114 -22.57 11.36 -15.57
N LEU A 115 -21.99 11.71 -14.41
CA LEU A 115 -21.41 10.77 -13.46
C LEU A 115 -22.38 10.31 -12.36
N GLY A 116 -23.64 10.76 -12.39
CA GLY A 116 -24.70 10.24 -11.53
C GLY A 116 -25.47 11.28 -10.72
N CYS A 117 -25.16 12.58 -10.83
CA CYS A 117 -26.04 13.62 -10.28
C CYS A 117 -27.34 13.73 -11.11
N ALA A 118 -28.48 13.94 -10.47
CA ALA A 118 -29.79 13.89 -11.10
C ALA A 118 -30.08 15.12 -11.97
N ASP A 119 -29.65 16.30 -11.50
CA ASP A 119 -29.83 17.58 -12.17
C ASP A 119 -28.68 18.55 -11.83
N ASN A 120 -28.72 19.75 -12.41
CA ASN A 120 -27.71 20.77 -12.14
C ASN A 120 -27.68 21.19 -10.67
N SER A 121 -28.82 21.27 -9.99
CA SER A 121 -28.86 21.67 -8.58
C SER A 121 -28.12 20.65 -7.70
N GLU A 122 -28.29 19.36 -7.97
CA GLU A 122 -27.54 18.32 -7.27
C GLU A 122 -26.03 18.33 -7.61
N ALA A 123 -25.69 18.61 -8.87
CA ALA A 123 -24.30 18.79 -9.30
C ALA A 123 -23.63 20.01 -8.63
N GLU A 124 -24.34 21.13 -8.48
CA GLU A 124 -23.83 22.33 -7.79
C GLU A 124 -23.57 22.05 -6.31
N ALA A 125 -24.47 21.32 -5.65
CA ALA A 125 -24.30 20.92 -4.25
C ALA A 125 -23.10 19.97 -4.04
N MET A 126 -22.96 18.98 -4.92
CA MET A 126 -21.79 18.10 -4.92
C MET A 126 -20.49 18.89 -5.17
N LEU A 127 -20.49 19.83 -6.12
CA LEU A 127 -19.32 20.67 -6.40
C LEU A 127 -18.96 21.56 -5.21
N MET A 128 -19.95 22.19 -4.56
CA MET A 128 -19.72 22.99 -3.34
C MET A 128 -19.12 22.14 -2.22
N LEU A 129 -19.60 20.91 -2.02
CA LEU A 129 -19.02 19.99 -1.05
C LEU A 129 -17.58 19.62 -1.40
N TYR A 130 -17.29 19.34 -2.66
CA TYR A 130 -15.94 19.06 -3.15
C TYR A 130 -14.96 20.21 -2.92
N LEU A 131 -15.38 21.44 -3.20
CA LEU A 131 -14.58 22.65 -2.96
C LEU A 131 -14.36 22.89 -1.47
N ALA A 132 -15.42 22.79 -0.66
CA ALA A 132 -15.36 22.97 0.80
C ALA A 132 -14.46 21.95 1.50
N ARG A 133 -14.35 20.73 0.95
CA ARG A 133 -13.43 19.69 1.45
C ARG A 133 -11.99 19.85 0.93
N GLY A 134 -11.70 20.89 0.14
CA GLY A 134 -10.37 21.19 -0.37
C GLY A 134 -9.88 20.21 -1.45
N LEU A 135 -10.78 19.47 -2.10
CA LEU A 135 -10.42 18.50 -3.13
C LEU A 135 -10.16 19.21 -4.47
N PHE A 136 -10.98 20.21 -4.78
CA PHE A 136 -10.86 21.04 -5.98
C PHE A 136 -10.75 22.51 -5.59
N THR A 137 -10.43 23.34 -6.59
CA THR A 137 -10.34 24.79 -6.46
C THR A 137 -11.23 25.45 -7.50
N PHE A 138 -11.90 26.52 -7.10
CA PHE A 138 -12.59 27.42 -8.02
C PHE A 138 -11.70 28.62 -8.30
N THR A 139 -11.67 29.10 -9.53
CA THR A 139 -11.01 30.35 -9.89
C THR A 139 -11.84 31.09 -10.91
N LYS A 140 -12.13 32.36 -10.63
CA LYS A 140 -12.85 33.23 -11.55
C LYS A 140 -11.86 33.94 -12.47
N LEU A 141 -11.99 33.73 -13.78
CA LEU A 141 -11.21 34.42 -14.81
C LEU A 141 -12.16 35.19 -15.72
N LYS A 142 -12.05 36.52 -15.71
CA LYS A 142 -13.01 37.41 -16.39
C LYS A 142 -14.45 37.12 -15.96
N LYS A 143 -15.31 36.68 -16.89
CA LYS A 143 -16.72 36.35 -16.65
C LYS A 143 -16.98 34.86 -16.43
N GLU A 144 -15.94 34.02 -16.47
CA GLU A 144 -16.09 32.56 -16.44
C GLU A 144 -15.40 31.97 -15.20
N GLY A 145 -16.08 31.02 -14.57
CA GLY A 145 -15.54 30.25 -13.46
C GLY A 145 -14.88 28.97 -13.96
N TYR A 146 -13.75 28.62 -13.37
CA TYR A 146 -13.00 27.41 -13.68
C TYR A 146 -12.83 26.55 -12.44
N ILE A 147 -12.89 25.24 -12.63
CA ILE A 147 -12.59 24.23 -11.63
C ILE A 147 -11.28 23.56 -12.00
N SER A 148 -10.39 23.40 -11.02
CA SER A 148 -9.13 22.68 -11.13
C SER A 148 -8.86 21.85 -9.88
N LEU A 149 -7.88 20.95 -9.95
CA LEU A 149 -7.44 20.21 -8.78
C LEU A 149 -6.84 21.15 -7.73
N ASN A 150 -7.07 20.88 -6.45
CA ASN A 150 -6.28 21.50 -5.39
C ASN A 150 -4.82 21.04 -5.48
N LYS A 151 -3.85 21.86 -5.04
CA LYS A 151 -2.42 21.52 -5.08
C LYS A 151 -2.09 20.15 -4.46
N ASN A 152 -2.73 19.80 -3.35
CA ASN A 152 -2.51 18.51 -2.70
C ASN A 152 -3.02 17.35 -3.55
N LEU A 153 -4.26 17.45 -4.06
CA LEU A 153 -4.84 16.41 -4.93
C LEU A 153 -4.13 16.34 -6.29
N GLN A 154 -3.62 17.47 -6.78
CA GLN A 154 -2.79 17.52 -7.98
C GLN A 154 -1.47 16.77 -7.78
N GLY A 155 -0.78 17.00 -6.65
CA GLY A 155 0.44 16.25 -6.31
C GLY A 155 0.20 14.76 -6.15
N MET A 156 -0.92 14.37 -5.53
CA MET A 156 -1.38 12.97 -5.47
C MET A 156 -1.54 12.36 -6.87
N GLU A 157 -2.25 13.04 -7.77
CA GLU A 157 -2.52 12.57 -9.12
C GLU A 157 -1.27 12.53 -10.01
N ASP A 158 -0.36 13.50 -9.86
CA ASP A 158 0.94 13.51 -10.53
C ASP A 158 1.80 12.31 -10.10
N MET A 159 1.89 12.04 -8.78
CA MET A 159 2.62 10.89 -8.26
C MET A 159 2.03 9.57 -8.74
N LYS A 160 0.69 9.46 -8.72
CA LYS A 160 -0.05 8.31 -9.22
C LYS A 160 0.31 7.99 -10.67
N ARG A 161 0.30 9.00 -11.54
CA ARG A 161 0.65 8.85 -12.96
C ARG A 161 2.12 8.58 -13.19
N PHE A 162 3.00 9.17 -12.39
CA PHE A 162 4.42 8.85 -12.42
C PHE A 162 4.66 7.36 -12.16
N LEU A 163 4.06 6.81 -11.11
CA LEU A 163 4.17 5.40 -10.78
C LEU A 163 3.60 4.48 -11.88
N HIS A 164 2.46 4.85 -12.47
CA HIS A 164 1.92 4.14 -13.63
C HIS A 164 2.89 4.12 -14.82
N SER A 165 3.58 5.23 -15.07
CA SER A 165 4.50 5.33 -16.21
C SER A 165 5.69 4.36 -16.10
N ILE A 166 6.09 3.97 -14.88
CA ILE A 166 7.10 2.93 -14.65
C ILE A 166 6.58 1.58 -15.13
N THR A 167 5.32 1.26 -14.82
CA THR A 167 4.67 0.04 -15.28
C THR A 167 4.48 0.04 -16.80
N ASP A 168 4.08 1.16 -17.39
CA ASP A 168 3.95 1.32 -18.84
C ASP A 168 5.31 1.12 -19.55
N GLU A 169 6.42 1.59 -18.95
CA GLU A 169 7.77 1.33 -19.46
C GLU A 169 8.09 -0.17 -19.48
N LEU A 170 7.78 -0.89 -18.40
CA LEU A 170 8.01 -2.34 -18.29
C LEU A 170 7.18 -3.12 -19.32
N ILE A 171 5.90 -2.79 -19.48
CA ILE A 171 5.00 -3.41 -20.45
C ILE A 171 5.51 -3.20 -21.87
N SER A 172 5.74 -1.93 -22.23
CA SER A 172 6.17 -1.57 -23.59
C SER A 172 7.47 -2.29 -23.98
N LYS A 173 8.44 -2.36 -23.07
CA LYS A 173 9.71 -3.06 -23.32
C LYS A 173 9.54 -4.58 -23.38
N SER A 174 8.76 -5.16 -22.47
CA SER A 174 8.45 -6.60 -22.45
C SER A 174 7.70 -7.06 -23.70
N ASP A 175 6.78 -6.25 -24.24
CA ASP A 175 6.01 -6.64 -25.42
C ASP A 175 6.83 -6.54 -26.71
N ARG A 176 7.76 -5.60 -26.79
CA ARG A 176 8.64 -5.46 -27.97
C ARG A 176 9.49 -6.70 -28.22
N ILE A 177 9.99 -7.37 -27.18
CA ILE A 177 10.80 -8.58 -27.36
C ILE A 177 9.97 -9.77 -27.88
N GLU A 178 8.69 -9.85 -27.51
CA GLU A 178 7.78 -10.91 -28.02
C GLU A 178 7.61 -10.85 -29.53
N LEU A 179 7.68 -9.65 -30.12
CA LEU A 179 7.51 -9.46 -31.56
C LEU A 179 8.71 -9.96 -32.38
N LEU A 180 9.90 -10.04 -31.77
CA LEU A 180 11.16 -10.27 -32.48
C LEU A 180 11.83 -11.60 -32.10
N VAL A 181 11.61 -12.10 -30.88
CA VAL A 181 12.32 -13.27 -30.34
C VAL A 181 11.34 -14.41 -30.05
N LYS A 182 11.56 -15.56 -30.69
CA LYS A 182 10.75 -16.78 -30.44
C LYS A 182 11.30 -17.65 -29.30
N HIS A 183 12.57 -17.49 -28.93
CA HIS A 183 13.22 -18.31 -27.91
C HIS A 183 12.78 -17.90 -26.49
N ASN A 184 12.06 -18.78 -25.79
CA ASN A 184 11.43 -18.46 -24.51
C ASN A 184 12.43 -18.10 -23.40
N VAL A 185 13.57 -18.79 -23.31
CA VAL A 185 14.60 -18.50 -22.30
C VAL A 185 15.15 -17.08 -22.49
N SER A 186 15.46 -16.68 -23.72
CA SER A 186 15.95 -15.33 -24.01
C SER A 186 14.95 -14.24 -23.63
N LYS A 187 13.64 -14.52 -23.78
CA LYS A 187 12.58 -13.59 -23.33
C LYS A 187 12.49 -13.51 -21.81
N GLY A 188 12.65 -14.64 -21.11
CA GLY A 188 12.74 -14.71 -19.65
C GLY A 188 13.90 -13.86 -19.12
N ASN A 189 15.12 -14.15 -19.57
CA ASN A 189 16.32 -13.43 -19.17
C ASN A 189 16.22 -11.92 -19.43
N TYR A 190 15.61 -11.52 -20.55
CA TYR A 190 15.37 -10.11 -20.84
C TYR A 190 14.41 -9.46 -19.84
N ARG A 191 13.35 -10.15 -19.44
CA ARG A 191 12.37 -9.66 -18.47
C ARG A 191 12.97 -9.53 -17.06
N GLU A 192 13.80 -10.49 -16.67
CA GLU A 192 14.60 -10.43 -15.45
C GLU A 192 15.52 -9.19 -15.47
N MET A 193 16.31 -9.04 -16.54
CA MET A 193 17.18 -7.88 -16.74
C MET A 193 16.40 -6.57 -16.74
N LEU A 194 15.22 -6.53 -17.37
CA LEU A 194 14.37 -5.36 -17.46
C LEU A 194 13.86 -4.92 -16.07
N LEU A 195 13.31 -5.85 -15.29
CA LEU A 195 12.85 -5.54 -13.92
C LEU A 195 14.03 -5.13 -13.04
N ARG A 196 15.16 -5.85 -13.12
CA ARG A 196 16.41 -5.50 -12.42
C ARG A 196 16.86 -4.08 -12.75
N SER A 197 16.87 -3.71 -14.03
CA SER A 197 17.27 -2.37 -14.49
C SER A 197 16.35 -1.28 -13.96
N VAL A 198 15.04 -1.55 -13.85
CA VAL A 198 14.10 -0.60 -13.22
C VAL A 198 14.39 -0.47 -11.73
N LEU A 199 14.54 -1.58 -11.01
CA LEU A 199 14.85 -1.57 -9.59
C LEU A 199 16.14 -0.81 -9.27
N GLN A 200 17.20 -0.97 -10.07
CA GLN A 200 18.48 -0.26 -9.90
C GLN A 200 18.38 1.28 -9.98
N LYS A 201 17.34 1.81 -10.64
CA LYS A 201 17.07 3.27 -10.72
C LYS A 201 16.49 3.81 -9.41
N TYR A 202 15.67 3.02 -8.72
CA TYR A 202 14.85 3.50 -7.60
C TYR A 202 15.28 2.96 -6.23
N VAL A 203 15.91 1.79 -6.18
CA VAL A 203 16.48 1.22 -4.95
C VAL A 203 17.64 2.13 -4.47
N PRO A 204 17.71 2.46 -3.16
CA PRO A 204 18.80 3.27 -2.61
C PRO A 204 20.18 2.69 -2.90
N LYS A 205 21.17 3.54 -3.21
CA LYS A 205 22.55 3.12 -3.58
C LYS A 205 23.33 2.37 -2.49
N LYS A 206 22.82 2.35 -1.26
CA LYS A 206 23.30 1.44 -0.20
C LYS A 206 23.18 -0.03 -0.64
N TYR A 207 22.17 -0.32 -1.45
CA TYR A 207 21.86 -1.64 -1.95
C TYR A 207 22.27 -1.79 -3.40
N GLU A 208 22.76 -2.98 -3.74
CA GLU A 208 22.91 -3.41 -5.12
C GLU A 208 21.79 -4.39 -5.50
N VAL A 209 21.40 -4.35 -6.77
CA VAL A 209 20.37 -5.22 -7.35
C VAL A 209 21.04 -6.08 -8.42
N VAL A 210 21.17 -7.38 -8.16
CA VAL A 210 21.99 -8.32 -8.95
C VAL A 210 21.22 -9.60 -9.25
N THR A 211 21.71 -10.41 -10.18
CA THR A 211 21.37 -11.84 -10.26
C THR A 211 22.54 -12.63 -9.68
N GLY A 212 22.29 -13.83 -9.17
CA GLY A 212 23.34 -14.67 -8.64
C GLY A 212 22.87 -15.62 -7.58
N PHE A 213 23.74 -15.92 -6.62
CA PHE A 213 23.50 -16.89 -5.56
C PHE A 213 23.60 -16.24 -4.19
N ILE A 214 22.87 -16.82 -3.25
CA ILE A 214 22.99 -16.53 -1.82
C ILE A 214 23.82 -17.65 -1.21
N GLU A 215 24.68 -17.32 -0.25
CA GLU A 215 25.44 -18.31 0.53
C GLU A 215 24.55 -19.47 1.01
N GLY A 216 25.01 -20.70 0.80
CA GLY A 216 24.28 -21.91 1.17
C GLY A 216 23.07 -22.24 0.29
N CYS A 217 22.72 -21.40 -0.69
CA CYS A 217 21.69 -21.68 -1.67
C CYS A 217 22.29 -22.25 -2.97
N HIS A 218 21.78 -23.40 -3.42
CA HIS A 218 22.24 -24.05 -4.65
C HIS A 218 21.59 -23.51 -5.93
N ARG A 219 20.56 -22.67 -5.79
CA ARG A 219 19.76 -22.16 -6.91
C ARG A 219 20.13 -20.72 -7.19
N GLN A 220 20.26 -20.39 -8.47
CA GLN A 220 20.40 -18.99 -8.89
C GLN A 220 19.08 -18.26 -8.64
N CYS A 221 19.17 -17.06 -8.10
CA CYS A 221 18.05 -16.14 -7.93
C CYS A 221 18.04 -15.13 -9.08
N ASP A 222 16.85 -14.85 -9.61
CA ASP A 222 16.68 -13.90 -10.72
C ASP A 222 17.09 -12.48 -10.31
N ILE A 223 16.64 -12.06 -9.12
CA ILE A 223 16.94 -10.76 -8.54
C ILE A 223 17.19 -10.89 -7.03
N ILE A 224 18.38 -10.45 -6.61
CA ILE A 224 18.79 -10.29 -5.22
C ILE A 224 19.02 -8.79 -4.99
N ILE A 225 18.43 -8.26 -3.92
CA ILE A 225 18.76 -6.93 -3.39
C ILE A 225 19.52 -7.13 -2.09
N TYR A 226 20.77 -6.69 -2.03
CA TYR A 226 21.62 -6.89 -0.87
C TYR A 226 22.36 -5.62 -0.45
N ASP A 227 22.71 -5.53 0.83
CA ASP A 227 23.41 -4.41 1.44
C ASP A 227 24.90 -4.41 1.05
N SER A 228 25.18 -3.90 -0.13
CA SER A 228 26.55 -3.74 -0.67
C SER A 228 27.41 -2.73 0.09
N HIS A 229 26.80 -1.88 0.92
CA HIS A 229 27.53 -0.87 1.68
C HIS A 229 28.22 -1.48 2.89
N ASN A 230 27.55 -2.41 3.57
CA ASN A 230 28.06 -3.06 4.78
C ASN A 230 28.66 -4.44 4.54
N PHE A 231 28.32 -5.10 3.41
CA PHE A 231 28.75 -6.46 3.12
C PHE A 231 29.45 -6.55 1.77
N SER A 232 30.61 -7.20 1.74
CA SER A 232 31.26 -7.59 0.49
C SER A 232 30.65 -8.90 -0.04
N PRO A 233 30.46 -9.05 -1.37
CA PRO A 233 30.11 -10.35 -1.93
C PRO A 233 31.28 -11.32 -1.72
N TYR A 234 30.98 -12.61 -1.54
CA TYR A 234 32.02 -13.65 -1.48
C TYR A 234 32.64 -13.92 -2.85
N PHE A 235 31.87 -13.71 -3.91
CA PHE A 235 32.32 -13.88 -5.28
C PHE A 235 31.66 -12.86 -6.20
N ARG A 236 32.43 -12.32 -7.15
CA ARG A 236 31.94 -11.45 -8.21
C ARG A 236 32.79 -11.62 -9.46
N GLU A 237 32.17 -12.04 -10.55
CA GLU A 237 32.77 -12.05 -11.88
C GLU A 237 31.69 -11.68 -12.91
N GLY A 238 31.84 -10.52 -13.55
CA GLY A 238 30.79 -9.95 -14.41
C GLY A 238 29.45 -9.82 -13.67
N ASP A 239 28.40 -10.42 -14.25
CA ASP A 239 27.04 -10.42 -13.69
C ASP A 239 26.80 -11.54 -12.65
N LEU A 240 27.77 -12.46 -12.46
CA LEU A 240 27.65 -13.54 -11.49
C LEU A 240 28.16 -13.09 -10.12
N VAL A 241 27.24 -13.01 -9.15
CA VAL A 241 27.54 -12.58 -7.78
C VAL A 241 27.12 -13.67 -6.78
N VAL A 242 27.93 -13.90 -5.75
CA VAL A 242 27.56 -14.70 -4.58
C VAL A 242 27.61 -13.82 -3.35
N VAL A 243 26.49 -13.66 -2.65
CA VAL A 243 26.37 -12.74 -1.50
C VAL A 243 26.21 -13.48 -0.17
N PRO A 244 26.73 -12.92 0.94
CA PRO A 244 26.43 -13.41 2.28
C PRO A 244 24.92 -13.36 2.55
N HIS A 245 24.38 -14.38 3.22
CA HIS A 245 22.95 -14.44 3.53
C HIS A 245 22.48 -13.19 4.30
N GLN A 246 23.22 -12.77 5.33
CA GLN A 246 22.86 -11.65 6.22
C GLN A 246 22.80 -10.29 5.49
N SER A 247 23.39 -10.21 4.29
CA SER A 247 23.34 -9.01 3.46
C SER A 247 22.03 -8.87 2.68
N VAL A 248 21.28 -9.96 2.51
CA VAL A 248 20.09 -10.02 1.64
C VAL A 248 18.93 -9.25 2.27
N ARG A 249 18.31 -8.36 1.49
CA ARG A 249 17.11 -7.60 1.87
C ARG A 249 15.92 -7.85 0.96
N ALA A 250 16.13 -8.38 -0.24
CA ALA A 250 15.06 -8.93 -1.05
C ALA A 250 15.51 -10.05 -1.99
N VAL A 251 14.61 -10.99 -2.26
CA VAL A 251 14.70 -11.98 -3.35
C VAL A 251 13.41 -11.95 -4.15
N ILE A 252 13.53 -11.80 -5.47
CA ILE A 252 12.39 -11.71 -6.38
C ILE A 252 12.58 -12.71 -7.51
N GLU A 253 11.61 -13.62 -7.65
CA GLU A 253 11.52 -14.58 -8.75
C GLU A 253 10.67 -13.99 -9.88
N VAL A 254 11.20 -14.00 -11.10
CA VAL A 254 10.59 -13.34 -12.26
C VAL A 254 10.05 -14.37 -13.22
N LYS A 255 8.76 -14.25 -13.56
CA LYS A 255 8.12 -15.16 -14.52
C LYS A 255 7.52 -14.39 -15.69
N THR A 256 7.66 -14.95 -16.89
CA THR A 256 6.95 -14.41 -18.06
C THR A 256 5.43 -14.54 -17.87
N THR A 257 4.99 -15.72 -17.43
CA THR A 257 3.58 -16.03 -17.21
C THR A 257 3.47 -16.83 -15.93
N LEU A 258 2.55 -16.44 -15.04
CA LEU A 258 2.33 -17.13 -13.77
C LEU A 258 1.33 -18.27 -13.95
N ASP A 259 1.81 -19.40 -14.46
CA ASP A 259 1.07 -20.67 -14.49
C ASP A 259 1.41 -21.56 -13.28
N ALA A 260 0.82 -22.75 -13.21
CA ALA A 260 1.02 -23.66 -12.08
C ALA A 260 2.47 -24.13 -11.92
N GLY A 261 3.19 -24.38 -13.02
CA GLY A 261 4.59 -24.80 -12.96
C GLY A 261 5.49 -23.64 -12.53
N ALA A 262 5.27 -22.47 -13.13
CA ALA A 262 6.00 -21.25 -12.80
C ALA A 262 5.81 -20.83 -11.33
N LEU A 263 4.58 -20.97 -10.80
CA LEU A 263 4.30 -20.72 -9.39
C LEU A 263 5.02 -21.73 -8.50
N GLU A 264 4.91 -23.02 -8.79
CA GLU A 264 5.55 -24.09 -8.01
C GLU A 264 7.07 -23.88 -7.91
N GLU A 265 7.73 -23.66 -9.04
CA GLU A 265 9.18 -23.44 -9.09
C GLU A 265 9.63 -22.25 -8.24
N ALA A 266 8.87 -21.15 -8.28
CA ALA A 266 9.16 -19.92 -7.57
C ALA A 266 8.90 -20.08 -6.06
N LEU A 267 7.79 -20.71 -5.68
CA LEU A 267 7.46 -21.03 -4.29
C LEU A 267 8.53 -21.95 -3.67
N ASP A 268 8.96 -22.98 -4.41
CA ASP A 268 10.02 -23.88 -3.98
C ASP A 268 11.34 -23.12 -3.74
N LEU A 269 11.74 -22.26 -4.68
CA LEU A 269 12.99 -21.49 -4.55
C LEU A 269 12.95 -20.60 -3.32
N LEU A 270 11.89 -19.80 -3.20
CA LEU A 270 11.77 -18.83 -2.12
C LEU A 270 11.62 -19.53 -0.77
N SER A 271 10.96 -20.69 -0.70
CA SER A 271 10.88 -21.49 0.53
C SER A 271 12.24 -22.07 0.93
N ASP A 272 13.00 -22.60 -0.02
CA ASP A 272 14.35 -23.14 0.24
C ASP A 272 15.29 -22.05 0.79
N ILE A 273 15.18 -20.81 0.29
CA ILE A 273 15.94 -19.65 0.80
C ILE A 273 15.44 -19.20 2.19
N SER A 274 14.19 -19.51 2.56
CA SER A 274 13.61 -19.02 3.83
C SER A 274 13.89 -19.94 5.02
N ARG A 275 13.87 -21.26 4.82
CA ARG A 275 13.81 -22.23 5.93
C ARG A 275 14.97 -22.22 6.90
N ASN A 276 16.14 -21.76 6.47
CA ASN A 276 17.34 -21.80 7.29
C ASN A 276 17.67 -20.44 7.93
N TYR A 277 16.80 -19.44 7.78
CA TYR A 277 17.20 -18.06 8.01
C TYR A 277 16.09 -17.19 8.60
N ASN A 278 16.23 -16.92 9.90
CA ASN A 278 15.38 -16.01 10.65
C ASN A 278 16.22 -14.85 11.19
N ASP A 279 16.02 -13.66 10.61
CA ASP A 279 16.64 -12.42 11.08
C ASP A 279 15.62 -11.51 11.79
N PRO A 280 16.05 -10.71 12.79
CA PRO A 280 15.22 -9.72 13.45
C PRO A 280 14.57 -8.73 12.46
N ALA A 281 15.31 -8.34 11.42
CA ALA A 281 14.79 -7.63 10.26
C ALA A 281 14.66 -8.61 9.08
N PRO A 282 13.47 -9.15 8.81
CA PRO A 282 13.28 -10.12 7.73
C PRO A 282 13.55 -9.48 6.37
N PHE A 283 13.83 -10.29 5.35
CA PHE A 283 13.97 -9.84 3.97
C PHE A 283 12.70 -10.04 3.15
N PHE A 284 12.54 -9.26 2.09
CA PHE A 284 11.39 -9.31 1.20
C PHE A 284 11.48 -10.49 0.22
N ARG A 285 10.38 -11.21 0.02
CA ARG A 285 10.27 -12.35 -0.88
C ARG A 285 9.08 -12.16 -1.80
N ALA A 286 9.30 -12.25 -3.10
CA ALA A 286 8.20 -12.06 -4.02
C ALA A 286 8.31 -12.86 -5.32
N VAL A 287 7.14 -13.15 -5.88
CA VAL A 287 6.99 -13.59 -7.27
C VAL A 287 6.48 -12.40 -8.08
N PHE A 288 7.21 -12.04 -9.13
CA PHE A 288 6.81 -11.01 -10.08
C PHE A 288 6.61 -11.62 -11.46
N ALA A 289 5.40 -11.50 -12.00
CA ALA A 289 5.05 -12.02 -13.31
C ALA A 289 4.58 -10.92 -14.25
N PHE A 290 4.96 -11.04 -15.52
CA PHE A 290 4.55 -10.09 -16.55
C PHE A 290 3.13 -10.34 -17.07
N LYS A 291 2.64 -11.59 -17.00
CA LYS A 291 1.34 -12.01 -17.53
C LYS A 291 0.68 -13.06 -16.64
N LYS A 292 -0.65 -13.05 -16.62
CA LYS A 292 -1.46 -14.06 -15.94
C LYS A 292 -1.47 -15.37 -16.69
N GLY A 293 -1.19 -16.47 -15.99
CA GLY A 293 -1.34 -17.82 -16.51
C GLY A 293 -2.75 -18.37 -16.29
N ASN A 294 -2.83 -19.58 -15.75
CA ASN A 294 -4.08 -20.30 -15.49
C ASN A 294 -4.81 -19.84 -14.20
N TYR A 295 -4.15 -19.11 -13.30
CA TYR A 295 -4.78 -18.55 -12.11
C TYR A 295 -5.59 -17.30 -12.46
N LYS A 296 -6.85 -17.46 -12.90
CA LYS A 296 -7.69 -16.36 -13.40
C LYS A 296 -8.28 -15.45 -12.32
N THR A 297 -8.30 -15.86 -11.05
CA THR A 297 -8.81 -15.04 -9.94
C THR A 297 -7.81 -15.03 -8.78
N ASP A 298 -7.98 -14.06 -7.89
CA ASP A 298 -7.12 -13.91 -6.71
C ASP A 298 -7.29 -15.09 -5.76
N GLU A 299 -8.52 -15.60 -5.65
CA GLU A 299 -8.88 -16.78 -4.85
C GLU A 299 -8.20 -18.05 -5.39
N ALA A 300 -8.12 -18.21 -6.71
CA ALA A 300 -7.47 -19.36 -7.33
C ALA A 300 -5.96 -19.38 -7.04
N LEU A 301 -5.29 -18.24 -7.17
CA LEU A 301 -3.87 -18.10 -6.85
C LEU A 301 -3.63 -18.29 -5.34
N ALA A 302 -4.40 -17.62 -4.48
CA ALA A 302 -4.31 -17.77 -3.03
C ALA A 302 -4.52 -19.22 -2.57
N THR A 303 -5.45 -19.94 -3.20
CA THR A 303 -5.71 -21.36 -2.91
C THR A 303 -4.52 -22.23 -3.29
N ALA A 304 -3.85 -21.95 -4.41
CA ALA A 304 -2.64 -22.67 -4.80
C ALA A 304 -1.49 -22.42 -3.81
N VAL A 305 -1.31 -21.17 -3.39
CA VAL A 305 -0.32 -20.80 -2.34
C VAL A 305 -0.64 -21.50 -1.01
N LYS A 306 -1.92 -21.56 -0.60
CA LYS A 306 -2.33 -22.31 0.59
C LYS A 306 -1.99 -23.79 0.47
N LYS A 307 -2.29 -24.42 -0.67
CA LYS A 307 -1.94 -25.83 -0.91
C LYS A 307 -0.43 -26.08 -0.83
N PHE A 308 0.38 -25.13 -1.28
CA PHE A 308 1.83 -25.21 -1.17
C PHE A 308 2.28 -25.28 0.29
N TYR A 309 1.84 -24.36 1.16
CA TYR A 309 2.25 -24.35 2.59
C TYR A 309 1.72 -25.53 3.41
N HIS A 310 0.72 -26.25 2.91
CA HIS A 310 0.18 -27.47 3.53
C HIS A 310 0.75 -28.76 2.93
N ARG A 311 1.68 -28.65 1.98
CA ARG A 311 2.27 -29.82 1.33
C ARG A 311 3.32 -30.46 2.24
N LYS A 312 3.18 -31.77 2.41
CA LYS A 312 4.16 -32.64 3.05
C LYS A 312 4.52 -33.76 2.07
N ASP A 313 5.75 -33.76 1.60
CA ASP A 313 6.27 -34.83 0.76
C ASP A 313 7.11 -35.79 1.61
N ALA A 314 6.50 -36.91 1.98
CA ALA A 314 7.15 -37.94 2.78
C ALA A 314 8.33 -38.61 2.06
N LYS A 315 8.42 -38.54 0.73
CA LYS A 315 9.51 -39.18 -0.04
C LYS A 315 10.75 -38.31 -0.11
N SER A 316 10.60 -37.01 -0.31
CA SER A 316 11.72 -36.06 -0.28
C SER A 316 12.04 -35.53 1.12
N GLY A 317 11.17 -35.79 2.10
CA GLY A 317 11.25 -35.18 3.43
C GLY A 317 10.91 -33.69 3.42
N LYS A 318 10.42 -33.15 2.30
CA LYS A 318 10.12 -31.73 2.13
C LYS A 318 8.80 -31.39 2.83
N ASP A 319 8.87 -30.52 3.83
CA ASP A 319 7.72 -29.97 4.55
C ASP A 319 7.65 -28.46 4.31
N ASN A 320 6.58 -27.99 3.67
CA ASN A 320 6.38 -26.58 3.36
C ASN A 320 5.65 -25.80 4.46
N THR A 321 5.53 -26.38 5.66
CA THR A 321 4.92 -25.72 6.81
C THR A 321 5.60 -24.39 7.11
N ILE A 322 4.81 -23.38 7.52
CA ILE A 322 5.35 -22.11 8.00
C ILE A 322 5.88 -22.32 9.43
N HIS A 323 7.19 -22.26 9.61
CA HIS A 323 7.91 -22.47 10.87
C HIS A 323 8.16 -21.16 11.63
N ALA A 324 8.32 -20.03 10.96
CA ALA A 324 8.63 -18.75 11.60
C ALA A 324 7.58 -17.66 11.31
N LEU A 325 7.53 -16.64 12.17
CA LEU A 325 6.49 -15.61 12.16
C LEU A 325 6.41 -14.84 10.83
N PHE A 326 7.55 -14.62 10.16
CA PHE A 326 7.66 -13.84 8.91
C PHE A 326 8.31 -14.63 7.77
N GLU A 327 8.07 -15.94 7.74
CA GLU A 327 8.62 -16.85 6.71
C GLU A 327 7.86 -16.79 5.38
N THR A 328 6.64 -16.25 5.37
CA THR A 328 5.83 -16.24 4.15
C THR A 328 6.45 -15.40 3.04
N ILE A 329 6.20 -15.83 1.81
CA ILE A 329 6.39 -15.02 0.61
C ILE A 329 5.46 -13.82 0.69
N ASN A 330 6.04 -12.62 0.66
CA ASN A 330 5.33 -11.39 1.00
C ASN A 330 4.39 -10.92 -0.10
N THR A 331 4.72 -11.14 -1.38
CA THR A 331 3.92 -10.63 -2.50
C THR A 331 3.94 -11.53 -3.73
N PHE A 332 2.79 -11.65 -4.37
CA PHE A 332 2.62 -12.25 -5.70
C PHE A 332 2.04 -11.18 -6.63
N CYS A 333 2.86 -10.60 -7.49
CA CYS A 333 2.45 -9.54 -8.39
C CYS A 333 2.40 -10.06 -9.82
N VAL A 334 1.24 -10.02 -10.46
CA VAL A 334 1.08 -10.15 -11.89
C VAL A 334 0.78 -8.76 -12.42
N MET A 335 1.73 -8.19 -13.16
CA MET A 335 1.68 -6.81 -13.64
C MET A 335 0.33 -6.50 -14.30
N ASP A 336 -0.30 -5.40 -13.87
CA ASP A 336 -1.62 -4.93 -14.34
C ASP A 336 -2.80 -5.91 -14.23
N GLU A 337 -2.62 -7.08 -13.62
CA GLU A 337 -3.65 -8.11 -13.58
C GLU A 337 -4.02 -8.58 -12.16
N GLN A 338 -3.05 -8.78 -11.26
CA GLN A 338 -3.28 -9.27 -9.89
C GLN A 338 -2.16 -8.84 -8.94
N CYS A 339 -2.49 -8.63 -7.66
CA CYS A 339 -1.48 -8.52 -6.62
C CYS A 339 -2.00 -9.10 -5.31
N LEU A 340 -1.31 -10.12 -4.79
CA LEU A 340 -1.58 -10.68 -3.49
C LEU A 340 -0.47 -10.30 -2.52
N VAL A 341 -0.83 -10.00 -1.28
CA VAL A 341 0.12 -9.81 -0.18
C VAL A 341 -0.18 -10.77 0.96
N THR A 342 0.86 -11.19 1.67
CA THR A 342 0.70 -11.98 2.90
C THR A 342 1.03 -11.15 4.12
N ASP A 343 0.22 -11.26 5.17
CA ASP A 343 0.50 -10.64 6.46
C ASP A 343 0.03 -11.54 7.61
N VAL A 344 0.51 -11.25 8.83
CA VAL A 344 0.11 -11.96 10.04
C VAL A 344 -0.98 -11.24 10.84
N VAL A 345 -1.27 -9.98 10.49
CA VAL A 345 -2.32 -9.17 11.13
C VAL A 345 -3.58 -9.12 10.27
N ASP A 346 -4.70 -8.81 10.92
CA ASP A 346 -5.94 -8.49 10.21
C ASP A 346 -6.03 -7.00 9.87
N TYR A 347 -6.05 -6.66 8.58
CA TYR A 347 -6.22 -5.26 8.14
C TYR A 347 -7.59 -4.66 8.46
N THR A 348 -8.60 -5.47 8.81
CA THR A 348 -9.89 -4.93 9.28
C THR A 348 -9.89 -4.60 10.77
N PHE A 349 -8.85 -5.00 11.50
CA PHE A 349 -8.72 -4.86 12.96
C PHE A 349 -9.91 -5.43 13.73
N ASN A 350 -10.65 -6.38 13.14
CA ASN A 350 -11.75 -7.08 13.81
C ASN A 350 -11.27 -8.38 14.45
N ASP A 351 -10.20 -8.97 13.94
CA ASP A 351 -9.60 -10.20 14.45
C ASP A 351 -8.18 -9.94 14.99
N HIS A 352 -8.00 -10.13 16.31
CA HIS A 352 -6.76 -9.82 17.03
C HIS A 352 -5.83 -11.02 17.18
N SER A 353 -6.06 -12.13 16.46
CA SER A 353 -5.14 -13.27 16.49
C SER A 353 -4.06 -13.16 15.41
N ILE A 354 -2.85 -13.59 15.74
CA ILE A 354 -1.70 -13.61 14.83
C ILE A 354 -1.72 -14.93 14.06
N ARG A 355 -1.86 -14.84 12.73
CA ARG A 355 -1.77 -15.99 11.82
C ARG A 355 -1.50 -15.53 10.39
N PRO A 356 -0.81 -16.31 9.55
CA PRO A 356 -0.56 -15.92 8.17
C PRO A 356 -1.85 -15.90 7.34
N ARG A 357 -2.08 -14.80 6.62
CA ARG A 357 -3.28 -14.53 5.81
C ARG A 357 -2.87 -14.03 4.43
N ILE A 358 -3.76 -14.21 3.44
CA ILE A 358 -3.59 -13.67 2.10
C ILE A 358 -4.65 -12.60 1.84
N TYR A 359 -4.19 -11.46 1.33
CA TYR A 359 -5.02 -10.34 0.91
C TYR A 359 -4.85 -10.08 -0.59
N SER A 360 -5.97 -9.82 -1.27
CA SER A 360 -5.98 -9.20 -2.60
C SER A 360 -5.78 -7.70 -2.42
N VAL A 361 -4.77 -7.15 -3.10
CA VAL A 361 -4.68 -5.70 -3.26
C VAL A 361 -5.57 -5.32 -4.42
N ARG A 362 -6.51 -4.42 -4.19
CA ARG A 362 -7.38 -3.86 -5.25
C ARG A 362 -7.32 -2.34 -5.19
N SER A 363 -7.58 -1.71 -6.32
CA SER A 363 -7.83 -0.28 -6.26
C SER A 363 -9.26 -0.01 -5.78
N SER A 364 -9.44 1.09 -5.04
CA SER A 364 -10.75 1.68 -4.77
C SER A 364 -11.47 2.18 -6.04
N THR A 365 -10.79 2.24 -7.18
CA THR A 365 -11.31 2.68 -8.48
C THR A 365 -10.88 1.73 -9.61
N THR A 366 -11.66 1.60 -10.68
CA THR A 366 -11.42 0.58 -11.73
C THR A 366 -10.23 0.85 -12.63
N ASP A 367 -9.77 2.10 -12.71
CA ASP A 367 -8.79 2.51 -13.73
C ASP A 367 -7.35 2.54 -13.22
N LEU A 368 -7.13 2.17 -11.96
CA LEU A 368 -5.84 2.32 -11.33
C LEU A 368 -5.05 1.01 -11.29
N ARG A 369 -3.92 1.03 -11.99
CA ARG A 369 -2.91 -0.02 -12.01
C ARG A 369 -2.06 0.02 -10.73
N VAL A 370 -2.69 -0.31 -9.61
CA VAL A 370 -2.04 -0.27 -8.28
C VAL A 370 -1.10 -1.43 -8.03
N TYR A 371 -1.13 -2.48 -8.83
CA TYR A 371 -0.46 -3.74 -8.51
C TYR A 371 1.07 -3.60 -8.45
N SER A 372 1.68 -3.00 -9.48
CA SER A 372 3.13 -2.75 -9.47
C SER A 372 3.52 -1.73 -8.40
N ALA A 373 2.68 -0.71 -8.17
CA ALA A 373 2.93 0.28 -7.13
C ALA A 373 2.84 -0.34 -5.71
N ALA A 374 1.92 -1.28 -5.49
CA ALA A 374 1.81 -2.06 -4.27
C ALA A 374 3.05 -2.95 -4.08
N PHE A 375 3.50 -3.62 -5.14
CA PHE A 375 4.74 -4.39 -5.14
C PHE A 375 5.95 -3.54 -4.73
N PHE A 376 6.13 -2.37 -5.36
CA PHE A 376 7.23 -1.46 -5.00
C PHE A 376 7.09 -0.94 -3.57
N ARG A 377 5.88 -0.60 -3.12
CA ARG A 377 5.65 -0.16 -1.73
C ARG A 377 6.06 -1.24 -0.74
N GLU A 378 5.61 -2.48 -0.95
CA GLU A 378 5.97 -3.60 -0.08
C GLU A 378 7.47 -3.81 -0.08
N LEU A 379 8.11 -3.96 -1.25
CA LEU A 379 9.56 -4.10 -1.36
C LEU A 379 10.33 -3.01 -0.60
N PHE A 380 9.98 -1.74 -0.83
CA PHE A 380 10.72 -0.62 -0.25
C PHE A 380 10.55 -0.53 1.27
N SER A 381 9.48 -1.10 1.84
CA SER A 381 9.30 -1.16 3.30
C SER A 381 10.34 -2.06 4.00
N TYR A 382 10.95 -3.01 3.28
CA TYR A 382 11.99 -3.91 3.78
C TYR A 382 13.41 -3.35 3.60
N LEU A 383 13.58 -2.24 2.87
CA LEU A 383 14.88 -1.63 2.66
C LEU A 383 15.23 -0.73 3.85
N ASP A 384 16.23 -1.14 4.62
CA ASP A 384 16.68 -0.40 5.79
C ASP A 384 17.70 0.68 5.45
N VAL A 385 17.20 1.90 5.26
CA VAL A 385 18.03 3.11 5.14
C VAL A 385 17.92 3.93 6.42
N GLU A 386 18.70 5.01 6.48
CA GLU A 386 18.63 5.95 7.59
C GLU A 386 17.18 6.40 7.88
N LYS A 387 16.85 6.54 9.16
CA LYS A 387 15.48 6.73 9.67
C LYS A 387 14.72 7.87 8.96
N ARG A 388 15.41 8.97 8.63
CA ARG A 388 14.80 10.07 7.88
C ARG A 388 14.49 9.68 6.44
N ALA A 389 15.43 9.05 5.75
CA ALA A 389 15.26 8.60 4.37
C ALA A 389 14.13 7.57 4.24
N LYS A 390 14.03 6.62 5.19
CA LYS A 390 12.97 5.59 5.19
C LYS A 390 11.57 6.21 5.32
N ARG A 391 11.43 7.25 6.14
CA ARG A 391 10.19 8.02 6.26
C ARG A 391 9.81 8.76 4.98
N VAL A 392 10.77 9.38 4.30
CA VAL A 392 10.52 10.04 2.99
C VAL A 392 10.08 9.02 1.93
N THR A 393 10.73 7.84 1.87
CA THR A 393 10.34 6.75 0.98
C THR A 393 8.93 6.22 1.29
N LYS A 394 8.56 6.13 2.57
CA LYS A 394 7.18 5.78 2.97
C LYS A 394 6.18 6.83 2.49
N ASP A 395 6.50 8.11 2.67
CA ASP A 395 5.64 9.23 2.25
C ASP A 395 5.46 9.28 0.73
N TYR A 396 6.48 8.85 -0.01
CA TYR A 396 6.40 8.70 -1.46
C TYR A 396 5.28 7.75 -1.90
N PHE A 397 5.08 6.63 -1.20
CA PHE A 397 3.95 5.71 -1.44
C PHE A 397 2.69 6.04 -0.61
N TRP A 398 2.76 6.95 0.35
CA TRP A 398 1.64 7.30 1.22
C TRP A 398 0.41 7.78 0.45
N TRP A 399 0.65 8.50 -0.65
CA TRP A 399 -0.40 8.98 -1.55
C TRP A 399 -1.22 7.84 -2.19
N LEU A 400 -0.70 6.62 -2.23
CA LEU A 400 -1.42 5.44 -2.71
C LEU A 400 -2.25 4.75 -1.62
N ASN A 401 -2.04 5.06 -0.34
CA ASN A 401 -2.69 4.33 0.76
C ASN A 401 -4.21 4.52 0.77
N GLY A 402 -4.72 5.64 0.26
CA GLY A 402 -6.16 5.86 0.07
C GLY A 402 -6.75 5.11 -1.13
N GLU A 403 -5.91 4.61 -2.03
CA GLU A 403 -6.30 3.97 -3.28
C GLU A 403 -6.14 2.45 -3.23
N MET A 404 -5.17 1.95 -2.46
CA MET A 404 -4.90 0.52 -2.31
C MET A 404 -5.70 -0.05 -1.14
N LEU A 405 -6.66 -0.90 -1.48
CA LEU A 405 -7.50 -1.61 -0.52
C LEU A 405 -7.03 -3.07 -0.41
N TYR A 406 -7.05 -3.59 0.81
CA TYR A 406 -6.63 -4.95 1.14
C TYR A 406 -7.86 -5.78 1.47
N TYR A 407 -8.24 -6.66 0.56
CA TYR A 407 -9.37 -7.55 0.72
C TYR A 407 -8.88 -8.90 1.19
N HIS A 408 -9.32 -9.31 2.39
CA HIS A 408 -9.03 -10.65 2.90
C HIS A 408 -9.58 -11.71 1.93
N ILE A 409 -8.74 -12.67 1.55
CA ILE A 409 -9.16 -13.80 0.70
C ILE A 409 -9.33 -15.05 1.55
N LEU A 410 -8.26 -15.42 2.25
CA LEU A 410 -8.22 -16.64 3.04
C LEU A 410 -7.11 -16.57 4.10
N ASP A 411 -7.28 -17.38 5.14
CA ASP A 411 -6.24 -17.65 6.11
C ASP A 411 -5.41 -18.86 5.65
N LEU A 412 -4.08 -18.77 5.74
CA LEU A 412 -3.20 -19.92 5.46
C LEU A 412 -3.32 -20.98 6.56
N TYR A 413 -3.47 -20.55 7.82
CA TYR A 413 -3.73 -21.41 8.97
C TYR A 413 -4.90 -20.87 9.81
N ASP A 414 -5.43 -21.69 10.71
CA ASP A 414 -6.51 -21.27 11.60
C ASP A 414 -6.01 -20.38 12.77
N ARG A 415 -6.93 -19.98 13.66
CA ARG A 415 -6.67 -19.10 14.81
C ARG A 415 -5.74 -19.69 15.86
N SER A 416 -5.58 -21.02 15.88
CA SER A 416 -4.72 -21.71 16.82
C SER A 416 -3.27 -21.79 16.35
N TRP A 417 -2.96 -21.33 15.14
CA TRP A 417 -1.60 -21.32 14.61
C TRP A 417 -0.65 -20.55 15.52
N LYS A 418 0.53 -21.14 15.70
CA LYS A 418 1.68 -20.52 16.32
C LYS A 418 2.89 -20.82 15.44
N PRO A 419 3.90 -19.92 15.40
CA PRO A 419 5.18 -20.30 14.81
C PRO A 419 5.71 -21.57 15.49
N LEU A 420 6.58 -22.31 14.80
CA LEU A 420 7.23 -23.52 15.33
C LEU A 420 8.66 -23.25 15.78
N THR A 421 9.23 -22.13 15.35
CA THR A 421 10.59 -21.71 15.61
C THR A 421 10.61 -20.26 16.03
N GLN A 422 11.65 -19.91 16.79
CA GLN A 422 11.99 -18.55 17.16
C GLN A 422 13.50 -18.49 17.34
N PHE A 423 14.09 -17.32 17.21
CA PHE A 423 15.44 -17.11 17.74
C PHE A 423 15.41 -16.71 19.23
N LYS A 424 16.58 -16.74 19.88
CA LYS A 424 16.77 -16.76 21.34
C LYS A 424 15.91 -15.78 22.15
N ASN A 425 15.64 -14.57 21.65
CA ASN A 425 14.84 -13.55 22.35
C ASN A 425 13.65 -13.01 21.52
N GLU A 426 13.21 -13.71 20.47
CA GLU A 426 12.19 -13.18 19.55
C GLU A 426 10.84 -12.90 20.22
N HIS A 427 10.36 -13.88 20.98
CA HIS A 427 9.12 -13.85 21.74
C HIS A 427 9.16 -14.97 22.79
N ASP A 428 8.17 -14.99 23.68
CA ASP A 428 8.01 -15.98 24.75
C ASP A 428 6.84 -16.94 24.51
N TRP A 429 6.37 -17.03 23.25
CA TRP A 429 5.22 -17.81 22.81
C TRP A 429 3.85 -17.34 23.32
N THR A 430 3.82 -16.32 24.17
CA THR A 430 2.58 -15.67 24.60
C THR A 430 1.99 -14.82 23.46
N GLU A 431 0.71 -14.52 23.55
CA GLU A 431 0.06 -13.62 22.61
C GLU A 431 0.69 -12.21 22.65
N ASP A 432 1.00 -11.71 23.84
CA ASP A 432 1.65 -10.40 24.02
C ASP A 432 3.07 -10.38 23.44
N GLY A 433 3.86 -11.43 23.66
CA GLY A 433 5.21 -11.54 23.09
C GLY A 433 5.19 -11.58 21.55
N LEU A 434 4.24 -12.32 20.96
CA LEU A 434 4.04 -12.34 19.51
C LEU A 434 3.62 -10.96 18.98
N TRP A 435 2.65 -10.30 19.63
CA TRP A 435 2.21 -8.96 19.25
C TRP A 435 3.29 -7.90 19.40
N GLN A 436 4.15 -8.03 20.41
CA GLN A 436 5.32 -7.17 20.56
C GLN A 436 6.25 -7.33 19.35
N ARG A 437 6.58 -8.56 18.96
CA ARG A 437 7.41 -8.84 17.79
C ARG A 437 6.81 -8.33 16.47
N VAL A 438 5.50 -8.48 16.30
CA VAL A 438 4.75 -7.90 15.17
C VAL A 438 4.84 -6.38 15.20
N SER A 439 4.60 -5.74 16.34
CA SER A 439 4.68 -4.29 16.49
C SER A 439 6.07 -3.76 16.12
N ASP A 440 7.12 -4.43 16.56
CA ASP A 440 8.51 -4.06 16.24
C ASP A 440 8.79 -4.16 14.74
N LEU A 441 8.28 -5.20 14.06
CA LEU A 441 8.38 -5.29 12.59
C LEU A 441 7.70 -4.10 11.90
N TYR A 442 6.50 -3.72 12.34
CA TYR A 442 5.76 -2.61 11.74
C TYR A 442 6.42 -1.26 12.02
N ASN A 443 6.98 -1.07 13.21
CA ASN A 443 7.80 0.09 13.55
C ASN A 443 9.05 0.15 12.67
N TRP A 444 9.69 -0.99 12.41
CA TRP A 444 10.84 -1.08 11.51
C TRP A 444 10.46 -0.71 10.07
N LYS A 445 9.41 -1.33 9.52
CA LYS A 445 8.87 -0.99 8.18
C LYS A 445 8.48 0.48 8.06
N ALA A 446 7.97 1.07 9.14
CA ALA A 446 7.59 2.48 9.19
C ALA A 446 8.78 3.46 9.34
N GLY A 447 10.01 2.96 9.54
CA GLY A 447 11.17 3.80 9.82
C GLY A 447 11.12 4.47 11.20
N LEU A 448 10.54 3.79 12.19
CA LEU A 448 10.56 4.20 13.59
C LEU A 448 11.73 3.58 14.35
N VAL A 449 12.15 2.37 13.97
CA VAL A 449 13.36 1.67 14.42
C VAL A 449 14.15 1.18 13.22
N SER A 450 15.46 1.00 13.37
CA SER A 450 16.39 0.48 12.36
C SER A 450 16.56 -1.04 12.47
N ALA A 451 17.21 -1.67 11.48
CA ALA A 451 17.56 -3.09 11.59
C ALA A 451 18.55 -3.34 12.74
N GLN A 452 19.46 -2.40 13.01
CA GLN A 452 20.39 -2.47 14.15
C GLN A 452 19.64 -2.49 15.49
N ASP A 453 18.62 -1.62 15.67
CA ASP A 453 17.80 -1.62 16.89
C ASP A 453 17.10 -2.97 17.09
N MET A 454 16.65 -3.59 16.00
CA MET A 454 16.06 -4.93 16.03
C MET A 454 17.08 -5.98 16.44
N GLU A 455 18.28 -5.97 15.85
CA GLU A 455 19.38 -6.88 16.21
C GLU A 455 19.79 -6.74 17.69
N GLU A 456 19.94 -5.52 18.20
CA GLU A 456 20.27 -5.26 19.59
C GLU A 456 19.18 -5.78 20.55
N LYS A 457 17.91 -5.67 20.17
CA LYS A 457 16.80 -6.18 20.99
C LYS A 457 16.77 -7.71 21.04
N TYR A 458 17.07 -8.35 19.91
CA TYR A 458 16.69 -9.74 19.65
C TYR A 458 17.85 -10.73 19.61
N PHE A 459 19.03 -10.26 19.21
CA PHE A 459 20.25 -11.05 19.11
C PHE A 459 21.33 -10.64 20.09
N ALA A 460 21.14 -9.61 20.93
CA ALA A 460 22.14 -9.24 21.91
C ALA A 460 22.43 -10.41 22.89
N GLU A 461 23.54 -11.10 22.64
CA GLU A 461 24.30 -11.79 23.66
C GLU A 461 25.29 -10.78 24.23
N ILE A 462 24.88 -10.05 25.26
CA ILE A 462 25.85 -9.32 26.07
C ILE A 462 26.70 -10.38 26.76
N LEU A 463 27.95 -10.54 26.32
CA LEU A 463 28.95 -11.34 27.05
C LEU A 463 29.04 -10.79 28.47
N HIS A 464 28.46 -11.50 29.43
CA HIS A 464 28.52 -11.07 30.81
C HIS A 464 29.97 -11.27 31.30
N PRO A 465 30.50 -10.43 32.22
CA PRO A 465 31.82 -10.66 32.82
C PRO A 465 32.03 -12.08 33.37
N ARG A 466 30.95 -12.79 33.71
CA ARG A 466 30.97 -14.18 34.16
C ARG A 466 31.22 -15.18 33.03
N ASP A 467 30.73 -14.90 31.82
CA ASP A 467 30.97 -15.71 30.63
C ASP A 467 32.41 -15.53 30.16
N LEU A 468 32.92 -14.29 30.21
CA LEU A 468 34.34 -14.00 30.01
C LEU A 468 35.23 -14.68 31.06
N GLN A 469 34.81 -14.73 32.33
CA GLN A 469 35.53 -15.47 33.38
C GLN A 469 35.51 -16.99 33.17
N LYS A 470 34.46 -17.55 32.56
CA LYS A 470 34.41 -18.98 32.18
C LYS A 470 35.35 -19.27 31.01
N ILE A 471 35.38 -18.40 30.00
CA ILE A 471 36.31 -18.50 28.86
C ILE A 471 37.76 -18.40 29.34
N ALA A 472 38.05 -17.46 30.24
CA ALA A 472 39.38 -17.30 30.85
C ALA A 472 39.83 -18.51 31.68
N LYS A 473 38.90 -19.38 32.11
CA LYS A 473 39.18 -20.64 32.83
C LYS A 473 39.27 -21.86 31.89
N GLY A 474 39.40 -21.65 30.58
CA GLY A 474 39.54 -22.72 29.59
C GLY A 474 38.22 -23.37 29.17
N GLY A 475 37.07 -22.77 29.51
CA GLY A 475 35.80 -23.14 28.92
C GLY A 475 35.72 -22.62 27.49
N TYR A 476 35.33 -23.44 26.52
CA TYR A 476 35.03 -22.93 25.18
C TYR A 476 33.77 -22.06 25.25
N PRO A 477 33.77 -20.87 24.62
CA PRO A 477 32.53 -20.26 24.19
C PRO A 477 32.04 -21.05 22.98
N PHE A 478 30.72 -21.26 22.89
CA PHE A 478 29.97 -22.09 21.93
C PHE A 478 29.57 -23.47 22.47
#